data_AF-A0A3N4ILC6-F1
#
_entry.id   AF-A0A3N4ILC6-F1
#
_cell.length_a   1.000
_cell.length_b   1.000
_cell.length_c   1.000
_cell.angle_alpha   90.00
_cell.angle_beta   90.00
_cell.angle_gamma   90.00
#
_symmetry.space_group_name_H-M   'P 1'
#
loop_
_entity.id
_entity.type
_entity.pdbx_description
1 polymer ?
#
loop_
_entity_poly.entity_id
_entity_poly.type
_entity_poly.pdbx_seq_one_letter_code
_entity_poly.pdbx_strand_id
1 'polypeptide(L)'
;MPTTADYINLARSLPPQLIRFFTKYPPGKPISPISNPFTPTKVAATGRWMGPRYSLRRQADICKLARTYGVEELLPHSKKSAVAKEERRELGKTMKGMDKVKGHAWERHLASKLEARKQAMENMPQLIDKWKRSGHGRGWKNWPK
;
A
#
# COMPACT_ATOMS: atom_id res chain seq x y z
N MET A 1 -36.60 5.84 31.86
CA MET A 1 -35.55 6.58 31.13
C MET A 1 -34.27 6.50 31.94
N PRO A 2 -33.12 6.19 31.33
CA PRO A 2 -31.84 6.21 32.03
C PRO A 2 -31.58 7.61 32.62
N THR A 3 -31.11 7.65 33.87
CA THR A 3 -30.80 8.88 34.59
C THR A 3 -29.35 9.30 34.35
N THR A 4 -29.01 10.56 34.65
CA THR A 4 -27.62 11.05 34.57
C THR A 4 -26.65 10.20 35.40
N ALA A 5 -27.09 9.70 36.56
CA ALA A 5 -26.29 8.82 37.40
C ALA A 5 -25.97 7.48 36.71
N ASP A 6 -26.94 6.91 35.99
CA ASP A 6 -26.77 5.66 35.23
C ASP A 6 -25.71 5.82 34.13
N TYR A 7 -25.75 6.95 33.40
CA TYR A 7 -24.74 7.26 32.40
C TYR A 7 -23.33 7.45 32.99
N ILE A 8 -23.23 8.05 34.17
CA ILE A 8 -21.96 8.18 34.89
C ILE A 8 -21.43 6.80 35.29
N ASN A 9 -22.29 5.92 35.78
CA ASN A 9 -21.91 4.56 36.15
C ASN A 9 -21.47 3.75 34.92
N LEU A 10 -22.17 3.91 33.79
CA LEU A 10 -21.78 3.30 32.52
C LEU A 10 -20.41 3.81 32.06
N ALA A 11 -20.17 5.13 32.08
CA ALA A 11 -18.87 5.69 31.72
C ALA A 11 -17.74 5.21 32.64
N ARG A 12 -18.01 5.03 33.94
CA ARG A 12 -17.05 4.47 34.91
C ARG A 12 -16.74 2.99 34.67
N SER A 13 -17.66 2.24 34.07
CA SER A 13 -17.48 0.82 33.75
C SER A 13 -16.52 0.55 32.58
N LEU A 14 -16.12 1.60 31.84
CA LEU A 14 -15.19 1.47 30.72
C LEU A 14 -13.80 0.95 31.14
N PRO A 15 -13.06 0.29 30.24
CA PRO A 15 -11.69 -0.13 30.50
C PRO A 15 -10.79 1.03 30.92
N PRO A 16 -9.84 0.81 31.86
CA PRO A 16 -8.97 1.87 32.36
C PRO A 16 -8.12 2.52 31.27
N GLN A 17 -7.85 1.82 30.17
CA GLN A 17 -7.13 2.37 29.02
C GLN A 17 -7.94 3.46 28.31
N LEU A 18 -9.25 3.25 28.13
CA LEU A 18 -10.15 4.24 27.53
C LEU A 18 -10.41 5.40 28.48
N ILE A 19 -10.61 5.12 29.78
CA ILE A 19 -10.75 6.17 30.80
C ILE A 19 -9.52 7.08 30.79
N ARG A 20 -8.30 6.52 30.87
CA ARG A 20 -7.05 7.29 30.83
C ARG A 20 -6.86 8.07 29.53
N PHE A 21 -7.40 7.56 28.42
CA PHE A 21 -7.35 8.27 27.15
C PHE A 21 -8.29 9.48 27.19
N PHE A 22 -9.55 9.29 27.56
CA PHE A 22 -10.55 10.36 27.60
C PHE A 22 -10.30 11.40 28.69
N THR A 23 -9.67 11.03 29.82
CA THR A 23 -9.24 12.02 30.83
C THR A 23 -8.18 12.97 30.28
N LYS A 24 -7.30 12.48 29.39
CA LYS A 24 -6.25 13.27 28.77
C LYS A 24 -6.70 13.98 27.49
N TYR A 25 -7.62 13.37 26.76
CA TYR A 25 -8.18 13.84 25.49
C TYR A 25 -9.71 13.77 25.56
N PRO A 26 -10.36 14.75 26.19
CA PRO A 26 -11.82 14.74 26.34
C PRO A 26 -12.49 14.91 24.96
N PRO A 27 -13.60 14.19 24.70
CA PRO A 27 -14.39 14.37 23.49
C PRO A 27 -15.04 15.76 23.46
N GLY A 28 -15.17 16.36 22.28
CA GLY A 28 -15.76 17.69 22.08
C GLY A 28 -14.75 18.86 22.00
N LYS A 29 -13.48 18.65 22.36
CA LYS A 29 -12.43 19.64 22.06
C LYS A 29 -12.17 19.65 20.54
N PRO A 30 -12.12 20.80 19.85
CA PRO A 30 -11.85 20.83 18.42
C PRO A 30 -10.50 20.18 18.13
N ILE A 31 -10.54 19.08 17.38
CA ILE A 31 -9.36 18.30 17.04
C ILE A 31 -8.68 18.97 15.84
N SER A 32 -7.70 19.84 16.11
CA SER A 32 -6.78 20.31 15.06
C SER A 32 -5.74 19.21 14.77
N PRO A 33 -5.15 19.15 13.56
CA PRO A 33 -4.09 18.19 13.24
C PRO A 33 -2.86 18.32 14.16
N ILE A 34 -2.67 19.51 14.77
CA ILE A 34 -1.64 19.78 15.76
C ILE A 34 -2.01 19.19 17.14
N SER A 35 -3.31 19.11 17.45
CA SER A 35 -3.82 18.61 18.73
C SER A 35 -4.14 17.12 18.73
N ASN A 36 -4.26 16.47 17.57
CA ASN A 36 -4.63 15.06 17.48
C ASN A 36 -3.47 14.15 17.96
N PRO A 37 -3.69 13.30 18.99
CA PRO A 37 -2.65 12.42 19.52
C PRO A 37 -2.28 11.25 18.58
N PHE A 38 -3.06 11.01 17.53
CA PHE A 38 -2.88 9.90 16.59
C PHE A 38 -2.13 10.28 15.30
N THR A 39 -1.98 11.58 15.01
CA THR A 39 -1.26 12.06 13.84
C THR A 39 0.15 12.52 14.19
N PRO A 40 1.14 12.33 13.31
CA PRO A 40 2.44 12.98 13.47
C PRO A 40 2.28 14.49 13.31
N THR A 41 3.04 15.27 14.08
CA THR A 41 3.00 16.73 14.06
C THR A 41 4.36 17.29 13.69
N LYS A 42 4.38 18.38 12.92
CA LYS A 42 5.62 19.08 12.58
C LYS A 42 5.90 20.16 13.62
N VAL A 43 7.10 20.16 14.20
CA VAL A 43 7.52 21.20 15.13
C VAL A 43 7.78 22.49 14.36
N ALA A 44 7.10 23.57 14.72
CA ALA A 44 7.20 24.84 14.00
C ALA A 44 8.61 25.43 14.02
N ALA A 45 9.29 25.37 15.18
CA ALA A 45 10.62 25.96 15.36
C ALA A 45 11.73 25.22 14.60
N THR A 46 11.73 23.89 14.62
CA THR A 46 12.82 23.07 14.04
C THR A 46 12.48 22.45 12.69
N GLY A 47 11.21 22.52 12.27
CA GLY A 47 10.71 21.87 11.06
C GLY A 47 10.72 20.33 11.09
N ARG A 48 11.15 19.71 12.19
CA ARG A 48 11.21 18.25 12.32
C ARG A 48 9.83 17.66 12.58
N TRP A 49 9.59 16.46 12.07
CA TRP A 49 8.38 15.70 12.35
C TRP A 49 8.54 14.93 13.66
N MET A 50 7.60 15.11 14.59
CA MET A 50 7.46 14.25 15.75
C MET A 50 6.49 13.12 15.44
N GLY A 51 6.83 11.92 15.89
CA GLY A 51 5.92 10.78 15.83
C GLY A 51 4.63 11.04 16.63
N PRO A 52 3.54 10.33 16.31
CA PRO A 52 2.30 10.46 17.06
C PRO A 52 2.49 10.02 18.51
N ARG A 53 1.74 10.63 19.44
CA ARG A 53 1.82 10.29 20.89
C ARG A 53 1.42 8.84 21.16
N TYR A 54 0.56 8.28 20.31
CA TYR A 54 0.22 6.86 20.29
C TYR A 54 0.67 6.25 18.97
N SER A 55 1.47 5.18 19.04
CA SER A 55 1.89 4.43 17.86
C SER A 55 0.70 3.77 17.16
N LEU A 56 0.85 3.43 15.87
CA LEU A 56 -0.22 2.79 15.09
C LEU A 56 -0.76 1.49 15.72
N ARG A 57 0.08 0.76 16.47
CA ARG A 57 -0.36 -0.40 17.25
C ARG A 57 -1.29 0.02 18.39
N ARG A 58 -0.86 0.97 19.22
CA ARG A 58 -1.65 1.48 20.35
C ARG A 58 -2.95 2.15 19.88
N GLN A 59 -2.91 2.86 18.75
CA GLN A 59 -4.12 3.39 18.11
C GLN A 59 -5.10 2.28 17.76
N ALA A 60 -4.63 1.18 17.18
CA ALA A 60 -5.48 0.04 16.85
C ALA A 60 -6.06 -0.62 18.10
N ASP A 61 -5.28 -0.76 19.18
CA ASP A 61 -5.75 -1.33 20.44
C ASP A 61 -6.86 -0.45 21.05
N ILE A 62 -6.67 0.87 21.08
CA ILE A 62 -7.68 1.83 21.55
C ILE A 62 -8.92 1.82 20.66
N CYS A 63 -8.78 1.82 19.32
CA CYS A 63 -9.93 1.79 18.40
C CYS A 63 -10.71 0.47 18.53
N LYS A 64 -10.02 -0.67 18.70
CA LYS A 64 -10.67 -1.97 18.92
C LYS A 64 -11.48 -1.96 20.21
N LEU A 65 -10.89 -1.47 21.31
CA LEU A 65 -11.60 -1.35 22.59
C LEU A 65 -12.77 -0.37 22.48
N ALA A 66 -12.59 0.80 21.88
CA ALA A 66 -13.68 1.75 21.72
C ALA A 66 -14.84 1.17 20.91
N ARG A 67 -14.55 0.36 19.88
CA ARG A 67 -15.56 -0.36 19.12
C ARG A 67 -16.33 -1.38 19.93
N THR A 68 -15.65 -2.18 20.76
CA THR A 68 -16.33 -3.17 21.61
C THR A 68 -17.28 -2.53 22.62
N TYR A 69 -16.98 -1.31 23.07
CA TYR A 69 -17.80 -0.54 24.01
C TYR A 69 -18.70 0.52 23.33
N GLY A 70 -18.74 0.57 21.99
CA GLY A 70 -19.60 1.51 21.24
C GLY A 70 -19.22 2.99 21.33
N VAL A 71 -17.98 3.33 21.71
CA VAL A 71 -17.49 4.70 21.92
C VAL A 71 -16.44 5.13 20.88
N GLU A 72 -16.43 4.50 19.70
CA GLU A 72 -15.45 4.78 18.63
C GLU A 72 -15.59 6.20 18.05
N GLU A 73 -16.82 6.72 17.98
CA GLU A 73 -17.12 8.08 17.47
C GLU A 73 -16.53 9.20 18.33
N LEU A 74 -16.34 8.93 19.63
CA LEU A 74 -15.75 9.89 20.57
C LEU A 74 -14.23 10.01 20.42
N LEU A 75 -13.59 9.11 19.68
CA LEU A 75 -12.15 9.14 19.44
C LEU A 75 -11.79 10.14 18.32
N PRO A 76 -10.58 10.74 18.39
CA PRO A 76 -10.10 11.53 17.29
C PRO A 76 -9.81 10.66 16.06
N HIS A 77 -9.82 11.29 14.88
CA HIS A 77 -9.56 10.60 13.62
C HIS A 77 -8.24 9.80 13.66
N SER A 78 -8.31 8.53 13.26
CA SER A 78 -7.17 7.62 13.14
C SER A 78 -7.28 6.81 11.86
N LYS A 79 -6.12 6.50 11.23
CA LYS A 79 -6.02 5.53 10.12
C LYS A 79 -6.49 4.11 10.49
N LYS A 80 -6.72 3.85 11.79
CA LYS A 80 -7.15 2.56 12.34
C LYS A 80 -8.63 2.53 12.72
N SER A 81 -9.36 3.64 12.62
CA SER A 81 -10.81 3.69 12.84
C SER A 81 -11.56 2.83 11.82
N ALA A 82 -12.81 2.46 12.14
CA ALA A 82 -13.72 1.73 11.26
C ALA A 82 -13.96 2.51 9.97
N VAL A 83 -14.39 3.77 10.11
CA VAL A 83 -14.64 4.69 8.99
C VAL A 83 -13.44 4.78 8.05
N ALA A 84 -12.23 5.04 8.58
CA ALA A 84 -11.03 5.15 7.74
C ALA A 84 -10.60 3.82 7.09
N LYS A 85 -11.05 2.67 7.61
CA LYS A 85 -10.84 1.36 6.99
C LYS A 85 -11.87 1.08 5.90
N GLU A 86 -13.09 1.54 6.08
CA GLU A 86 -14.18 1.45 5.09
C GLU A 86 -13.88 2.34 3.90
N GLU A 87 -13.51 3.61 4.11
CA GLU A 87 -13.05 4.52 3.05
C GLU A 87 -11.87 3.90 2.26
N ARG A 88 -10.92 3.26 2.94
CA ARG A 88 -9.81 2.55 2.26
C ARG A 88 -10.31 1.35 1.45
N ARG A 89 -11.36 0.66 1.92
CA ARG A 89 -11.94 -0.48 1.20
C ARG A 89 -12.66 0.01 -0.07
N GLU A 90 -13.38 1.12 0.02
CA GLU A 90 -14.06 1.77 -1.11
C GLU A 90 -13.08 2.24 -2.18
N LEU A 91 -11.96 2.85 -1.78
CA LEU A 91 -10.89 3.24 -2.69
C LEU A 91 -10.22 2.04 -3.40
N GLY A 92 -10.33 0.84 -2.82
CA GLY A 92 -9.69 -0.35 -3.34
C GLY A 92 -8.17 -0.40 -3.15
N LYS A 93 -7.57 -1.56 -3.43
CA LYS A 93 -6.11 -1.74 -3.41
C LYS A 93 -5.57 -1.55 -4.82
N THR A 94 -4.83 -0.47 -5.05
CA THR A 94 -4.07 -0.26 -6.29
C THR A 94 -2.62 -0.69 -6.06
N MET A 95 -2.30 -1.96 -6.34
CA MET A 95 -0.91 -2.39 -6.43
C MET A 95 -0.42 -2.16 -7.86
N LYS A 96 0.79 -1.60 -8.02
CA LYS A 96 1.36 -1.30 -9.34
C LYS A 96 1.33 -2.49 -10.33
N GLY A 97 1.40 -3.72 -9.82
CA GLY A 97 1.33 -4.94 -10.64
C GLY A 97 -0.09 -5.43 -10.97
N MET A 98 -1.13 -4.92 -10.32
CA MET A 98 -2.53 -5.24 -10.64
C MET A 98 -3.01 -4.47 -11.88
N ASP A 99 -2.65 -3.20 -11.98
CA ASP A 99 -3.12 -2.34 -13.08
C ASP A 99 -2.45 -2.71 -14.41
N LYS A 100 -1.14 -2.95 -14.39
CA LYS A 100 -0.36 -3.35 -15.56
C LYS A 100 0.70 -4.38 -15.20
N VAL A 101 0.41 -5.64 -15.52
CA VAL A 101 1.36 -6.74 -15.35
C VAL A 101 2.53 -6.55 -16.31
N LYS A 102 3.77 -6.57 -15.78
CA LYS A 102 4.99 -6.40 -16.58
C LYS A 102 5.23 -7.57 -17.55
N GLY A 103 4.80 -8.77 -17.18
CA GLY A 103 5.14 -10.02 -17.87
C GLY A 103 6.56 -10.49 -17.57
N HIS A 104 6.79 -11.79 -17.70
CA HIS A 104 8.11 -12.39 -17.58
C HIS A 104 9.04 -11.94 -18.72
N ALA A 105 10.35 -12.07 -18.53
CA ALA A 105 11.32 -11.64 -19.56
C ALA A 105 11.11 -12.37 -20.90
N TRP A 106 10.79 -13.67 -20.87
CA TRP A 106 10.56 -14.44 -22.09
C TRP A 106 9.27 -14.03 -22.80
N GLU A 107 8.18 -13.72 -22.08
CA GLU A 107 6.92 -13.23 -22.65
C GLU A 107 7.14 -11.93 -23.41
N ARG A 108 7.88 -10.99 -22.80
CA ARG A 108 8.20 -9.69 -23.40
C ARG A 108 9.04 -9.80 -24.68
N HIS A 109 9.89 -10.81 -24.79
CA HIS A 109 10.75 -11.01 -25.95
C HIS A 109 10.24 -12.08 -26.93
N LEU A 110 9.12 -12.77 -26.62
CA LEU A 110 8.63 -13.90 -27.40
C LEU A 110 8.33 -13.51 -28.84
N ALA A 111 7.58 -12.42 -29.04
CA ALA A 111 7.22 -11.92 -30.37
C ALA A 111 8.46 -11.60 -31.20
N SER A 112 9.43 -10.88 -30.63
CA SER A 112 10.69 -10.55 -31.31
C SER A 112 11.54 -11.79 -31.64
N LYS A 113 11.60 -12.78 -30.74
CA LYS A 113 12.32 -14.04 -30.99
C LYS A 113 11.65 -14.87 -32.09
N LEU A 114 10.33 -14.92 -32.12
CA LEU A 114 9.57 -15.63 -33.16
C LEU A 114 9.78 -14.97 -34.54
N GLU A 115 9.75 -13.64 -34.61
CA GLU A 115 9.99 -12.91 -35.85
C GLU A 115 11.42 -13.12 -36.37
N ALA A 116 12.43 -13.02 -35.48
CA ALA A 116 13.82 -13.30 -35.84
C ALA A 116 14.00 -14.73 -36.36
N ARG A 117 13.30 -15.71 -35.76
CA ARG A 117 13.31 -17.10 -36.23
C ARG A 117 12.66 -17.24 -37.61
N LYS A 118 11.52 -16.57 -37.83
CA LYS A 118 10.82 -16.58 -39.12
C LYS A 118 11.69 -16.00 -40.23
N GLN A 119 12.27 -14.82 -40.02
CA GLN A 119 13.15 -14.15 -40.98
C GLN A 119 14.42 -14.97 -41.25
N ALA A 120 14.99 -15.63 -40.23
CA ALA A 120 16.13 -16.53 -40.45
C ALA A 120 15.73 -17.67 -41.40
N MET A 121 14.60 -18.34 -41.15
CA MET A 121 14.11 -19.45 -41.99
C MET A 121 13.77 -19.02 -43.42
N GLU A 122 13.21 -17.82 -43.63
CA GLU A 122 12.96 -17.28 -44.97
C GLU A 122 14.26 -17.02 -45.74
N ASN A 123 15.32 -16.58 -45.06
CA ASN A 123 16.62 -16.31 -45.68
C ASN A 123 17.53 -17.56 -45.79
N MET A 124 17.18 -18.66 -45.13
CA MET A 124 17.99 -19.90 -45.11
C MET A 124 18.28 -20.46 -46.51
N PRO A 125 17.33 -20.56 -47.46
CA PRO A 125 17.62 -21.10 -48.79
C PRO A 125 18.70 -20.31 -49.53
N GLN A 126 18.59 -18.97 -49.53
CA GLN A 126 19.56 -18.10 -50.18
C GLN A 126 20.94 -18.19 -49.52
N LEU A 127 20.97 -18.29 -48.19
CA LEU A 127 22.20 -18.46 -47.42
C LEU A 127 22.90 -19.78 -47.78
N ILE A 128 22.14 -20.88 -47.85
CA ILE A 128 22.64 -22.21 -48.23
C ILE A 128 23.20 -22.18 -49.66
N ASP A 129 22.49 -21.59 -50.60
CA ASP A 129 22.94 -21.49 -52.00
C ASP A 129 24.22 -20.69 -52.11
N LYS A 130 24.31 -19.55 -51.42
CA LYS A 130 25.52 -18.73 -51.37
C LYS A 130 26.69 -19.50 -50.75
N TRP A 131 26.47 -20.21 -49.66
CA TRP A 131 27.49 -21.03 -49.00
C TRP A 131 28.00 -22.15 -49.92
N LYS A 132 27.10 -22.88 -50.59
CA LYS A 132 27.46 -23.92 -51.57
C LYS A 132 28.27 -23.34 -52.73
N ARG A 133 27.80 -22.23 -53.34
CA ARG A 133 28.50 -21.55 -54.45
C ARG A 133 29.89 -21.04 -54.04
N SER A 134 30.06 -20.59 -52.79
CA SER A 134 31.34 -20.12 -52.26
C SER A 134 32.34 -21.24 -51.92
N GLY A 135 32.01 -22.50 -52.20
CA GLY A 135 32.91 -23.64 -52.02
C GLY A 135 32.87 -24.24 -50.61
N HIS A 136 31.68 -24.41 -50.04
CA HIS A 136 31.46 -25.13 -48.77
C HIS A 136 32.32 -24.61 -47.60
N GLY A 137 32.45 -23.29 -47.48
CA GLY A 137 33.18 -22.66 -46.38
C GLY A 137 34.59 -22.19 -46.70
N ARG A 138 35.21 -22.61 -47.82
CA ARG A 138 36.57 -22.17 -48.18
C ARG A 138 36.69 -20.66 -48.43
N GLY A 139 35.67 -20.05 -49.03
CA GLY A 139 35.57 -18.59 -49.25
C GLY A 139 34.65 -17.86 -48.27
N TRP A 140 34.12 -18.54 -47.25
CA TRP A 140 33.10 -17.98 -46.37
C TRP A 140 33.73 -17.15 -45.24
N LYS A 141 33.46 -15.85 -45.23
CA LYS A 141 33.96 -14.91 -44.21
C LYS A 141 32.91 -14.52 -43.17
N ASN A 142 31.64 -14.88 -43.38
CA ASN A 142 30.51 -14.44 -42.55
C ASN A 142 30.15 -15.49 -41.48
N TRP A 143 31.12 -15.88 -40.67
CA TRP A 143 30.86 -16.80 -39.55
C TRP A 143 30.06 -16.09 -38.44
N PRO A 144 29.14 -16.80 -37.76
CA PRO A 144 28.53 -16.28 -36.54
C PRO A 144 29.62 -15.91 -35.53
N LYS A 145 29.40 -14.83 -34.79
CA LYS A 145 30.28 -14.41 -33.69
C LYS A 145 29.89 -15.09 -32.40
#